data_AF-A0A933HN48-F1
#
_entry.id   AF-A0A933HN48-F1
#
_cell.length_a   1.000
_cell.length_b   1.000
_cell.length_c   1.000
_cell.angle_alpha   90.00
_cell.angle_beta   90.00
_cell.angle_gamma   90.00
#
_symmetry.space_group_name_H-M   'P 1'
#
loop_
_entity.id
_entity.type
_entity.pdbx_description
1 polymer ?
#
loop_
_entity_poly.entity_id
_entity_poly.type
_entity_poly.pdbx_seq_one_letter_code
_entity_poly.pdbx_strand_id
1 'polypeptide(L)'
;MIHEEHEGREVFLVFFVSFVEHPQSRASKRELAKVLRIANDKSTAQAHHGKCGDHSQVDEWIKGKDNAGVPFRYFRPDFQRCPKCGAPLERRATVQDKVLITLEGRFHLISRGYQCSRRRCPNSRALFVSPEPARLSLKGLSFGFDVLVQIGWWRFWEHRTLDEIALLLKAKRLPISRRHILNLSSDFLALLRAAQPAKIEARRAYFQRHGLVLMLDGMEPEQGNQMLFIVREANLDLTLVAETLYSSRADLISRQLLEPVKALGFRIRAGGLDQCWLVTLWILQTTKKA
;
A
#
# COMPACT_ATOMS: atom_id res chain seq x y z
N MET A 1 -23.28 -5.73 -13.45
CA MET A 1 -22.01 -5.22 -14.03
C MET A 1 -21.55 -3.91 -13.39
N ILE A 2 -22.26 -2.77 -13.46
CA ILE A 2 -21.82 -1.53 -12.76
C ILE A 2 -21.90 -1.62 -11.22
N HIS A 3 -22.83 -2.41 -10.69
CA HIS A 3 -22.99 -2.59 -9.23
C HIS A 3 -21.88 -3.46 -8.58
N GLU A 4 -21.36 -4.48 -9.27
CA GLU A 4 -20.25 -5.32 -8.77
C GLU A 4 -18.90 -4.60 -8.83
N GLU A 5 -18.69 -3.72 -9.81
CA GLU A 5 -17.49 -2.89 -9.95
C GLU A 5 -17.32 -1.89 -8.79
N HIS A 6 -18.42 -1.31 -8.32
CA HIS A 6 -18.41 -0.43 -7.15
C HIS A 6 -18.18 -1.21 -5.85
N GLU A 7 -18.78 -2.40 -5.72
CA GLU A 7 -18.70 -3.21 -4.50
C GLU A 7 -17.30 -3.81 -4.29
N GLY A 8 -16.65 -4.32 -5.34
CA GLY A 8 -15.27 -4.83 -5.24
C GLY A 8 -14.24 -3.73 -4.92
N ARG A 9 -14.44 -2.53 -5.47
CA ARG A 9 -13.60 -1.35 -5.22
C ARG A 9 -13.85 -0.77 -3.82
N GLU A 10 -15.10 -0.66 -3.39
CA GLU A 10 -15.43 -0.26 -2.02
C GLU A 10 -14.93 -1.28 -1.02
N VAL A 11 -15.05 -2.59 -1.27
CA VAL A 11 -14.50 -3.61 -0.38
C VAL A 11 -12.98 -3.49 -0.32
N PHE A 12 -12.27 -3.26 -1.43
CA PHE A 12 -10.82 -3.08 -1.41
C PHE A 12 -10.40 -1.78 -0.73
N LEU A 13 -11.11 -0.68 -0.98
CA LEU A 13 -10.89 0.60 -0.33
C LEU A 13 -11.21 0.49 1.16
N VAL A 14 -12.32 -0.14 1.57
CA VAL A 14 -12.73 -0.40 2.95
C VAL A 14 -11.75 -1.37 3.62
N PHE A 15 -11.19 -2.37 2.94
CA PHE A 15 -10.19 -3.27 3.51
C PHE A 15 -8.84 -2.56 3.67
N PHE A 16 -8.44 -1.76 2.68
CA PHE A 16 -7.21 -0.96 2.70
C PHE A 16 -7.30 0.19 3.72
N VAL A 17 -8.44 0.87 3.78
CA VAL A 17 -8.78 1.92 4.73
C VAL A 17 -8.96 1.31 6.12
N SER A 18 -9.72 0.23 6.33
CA SER A 18 -9.78 -0.47 7.63
C SER A 18 -8.42 -0.99 8.10
N PHE A 19 -7.56 -1.42 7.16
CA PHE A 19 -6.18 -1.78 7.45
C PHE A 19 -5.38 -0.56 7.91
N VAL A 20 -5.48 0.59 7.23
CA VAL A 20 -4.83 1.85 7.62
C VAL A 20 -5.47 2.51 8.87
N GLU A 21 -6.76 2.28 9.14
CA GLU A 21 -7.58 2.97 10.14
C GLU A 21 -7.71 2.23 11.47
N HIS A 22 -7.77 0.90 11.46
CA HIS A 22 -8.03 0.09 12.66
C HIS A 22 -7.09 -1.12 12.80
N PRO A 23 -5.79 -0.88 13.04
CA PRO A 23 -4.90 -1.94 13.50
C PRO A 23 -5.32 -2.42 14.89
N GLN A 24 -5.97 -3.58 14.91
CA GLN A 24 -6.55 -4.27 16.08
C GLN A 24 -5.52 -4.65 17.17
N SER A 25 -4.21 -4.48 16.90
CA SER A 25 -3.15 -4.82 17.85
C SER A 25 -1.96 -3.86 17.78
N ARG A 26 -1.14 -3.80 18.83
CA ARG A 26 0.14 -3.04 18.83
C ARG A 26 1.09 -3.52 17.73
N ALA A 27 0.99 -4.78 17.30
CA ALA A 27 1.80 -5.35 16.23
C ALA A 27 1.36 -4.85 14.86
N SER A 28 0.05 -4.79 14.57
CA SER A 28 -0.45 -4.28 13.29
C SER A 28 -0.22 -2.77 13.13
N LYS A 29 -0.23 -1.99 14.23
CA LYS A 29 0.21 -0.57 14.22
C LYS A 29 1.67 -0.39 13.83
N ARG A 30 2.56 -1.25 14.34
CA ARG A 30 3.99 -1.21 14.02
C ARG A 30 4.26 -1.64 12.58
N GLU A 31 3.50 -2.60 12.08
CA GLU A 31 3.69 -3.10 10.72
C GLU A 31 3.13 -2.14 9.67
N LEU A 32 1.98 -1.51 9.89
CA LEU A 32 1.54 -0.36 9.06
C LEU A 32 2.56 0.77 9.05
N ALA A 33 3.15 1.11 10.20
CA ALA A 33 4.18 2.14 10.26
C ALA A 33 5.46 1.72 9.49
N LYS A 34 5.84 0.44 9.50
CA LYS A 34 6.95 -0.08 8.68
C LYS A 34 6.59 -0.09 7.20
N VAL A 35 5.38 -0.48 6.84
CA VAL A 35 4.84 -0.48 5.47
C VAL A 35 4.84 0.92 4.89
N LEU A 36 4.30 1.89 5.64
CA LEU A 36 4.31 3.30 5.29
C LEU A 36 5.74 3.85 5.22
N ARG A 37 6.66 3.39 6.07
CA ARG A 37 8.07 3.78 6.03
C ARG A 37 8.80 3.22 4.79
N ILE A 38 8.63 1.94 4.47
CA ILE A 38 9.22 1.28 3.30
C ILE A 38 8.68 1.88 2.00
N ALA A 39 7.37 2.15 1.93
CA ALA A 39 6.77 2.84 0.79
C ALA A 39 7.32 4.27 0.63
N ASN A 40 7.56 4.96 1.74
CA ASN A 40 8.07 6.32 1.75
C ASN A 40 9.59 6.45 1.52
N ASP A 41 10.37 5.39 1.78
CA ASP A 41 11.82 5.33 1.52
C ASP A 41 12.12 4.97 0.05
N LYS A 42 11.20 4.31 -0.67
CA LYS A 42 11.37 4.00 -2.11
C LYS A 42 10.97 5.15 -3.04
N SER A 43 9.99 5.98 -2.66
CA SER A 43 9.55 7.12 -3.49
C SER A 43 10.61 8.23 -3.61
N THR A 44 11.55 8.31 -2.66
CA THR A 44 12.65 9.30 -2.68
C THR A 44 13.79 8.93 -3.63
N ALA A 45 13.92 7.67 -4.05
CA ALA A 45 15.04 7.20 -4.89
C ALA A 45 14.84 7.40 -6.41
N GLN A 46 13.63 7.71 -6.89
CA GLN A 46 13.31 7.78 -8.33
C GLN A 46 13.31 9.21 -8.91
N ALA A 47 13.79 10.20 -8.17
CA ALA A 47 13.90 11.59 -8.63
C ALA A 47 15.17 11.85 -9.48
N HIS A 48 15.44 11.04 -10.51
CA HIS A 48 16.45 11.38 -11.52
C HIS A 48 15.82 11.94 -12.80
N HIS A 49 16.34 13.10 -13.19
CA HIS A 49 15.94 13.95 -14.30
C HIS A 49 16.16 13.29 -15.66
N GLY A 50 15.16 13.38 -16.53
CA GLY A 50 15.28 13.13 -17.97
C GLY A 50 14.26 14.01 -18.71
N LYS A 51 14.74 14.90 -19.59
CA LYS A 51 13.92 15.76 -20.45
C LYS A 51 13.51 15.03 -21.74
N CYS A 52 12.24 15.15 -22.10
CA CYS A 52 11.65 15.09 -23.46
C CYS A 52 10.16 15.40 -23.29
N GLY A 53 9.40 16.02 -24.18
CA GLY A 53 9.56 16.57 -25.53
C GLY A 53 8.20 17.26 -25.85
N ASP A 54 8.19 18.15 -26.84
CA ASP A 54 7.10 19.10 -27.14
C ASP A 54 5.79 18.44 -27.64
N HIS A 55 4.65 18.88 -27.10
CA HIS A 55 3.30 18.66 -27.64
C HIS A 55 2.44 19.89 -27.35
N SER A 56 2.57 20.88 -28.22
CA SER A 56 1.62 21.99 -28.38
C SER A 56 0.27 21.45 -28.89
N GLN A 57 -0.83 22.03 -28.39
CA GLN A 57 -2.26 21.72 -28.63
C GLN A 57 -2.96 20.73 -27.67
N VAL A 58 -3.23 21.21 -26.46
CA VAL A 58 -4.52 21.00 -25.77
C VAL A 58 -4.83 22.31 -25.04
N ASP A 59 -5.53 23.22 -25.73
CA ASP A 59 -5.91 24.52 -25.18
C ASP A 59 -7.05 24.41 -24.16
N GLU A 60 -6.91 25.27 -23.15
CA GLU A 60 -7.78 25.59 -22.00
C GLU A 60 -7.99 24.52 -20.90
N TRP A 61 -7.41 24.82 -19.72
CA TRP A 61 -7.42 24.09 -18.42
C TRP A 61 -6.46 22.87 -18.37
N ILE A 62 -5.31 22.84 -17.69
CA ILE A 62 -4.77 23.53 -16.51
C ILE A 62 -3.24 23.49 -16.62
N LYS A 63 -2.58 24.65 -16.57
CA LYS A 63 -1.16 24.71 -16.18
C LYS A 63 -1.09 24.15 -14.76
N GLY A 64 -0.44 22.99 -14.57
CA GLY A 64 -0.32 22.26 -13.29
C GLY A 64 0.45 22.99 -12.18
N LYS A 65 0.32 24.31 -12.06
CA LYS A 65 0.95 25.16 -11.04
C LYS A 65 0.03 26.21 -10.44
N ASP A 66 -1.12 26.51 -11.04
CA ASP A 66 -2.04 27.46 -10.43
C ASP A 66 -2.90 26.76 -9.36
N ASN A 67 -2.56 27.02 -8.11
CA ASN A 67 -3.31 26.59 -6.94
C ASN A 67 -4.17 27.73 -6.38
N ALA A 68 -4.32 28.84 -7.10
CA ALA A 68 -5.23 29.91 -6.73
C ALA A 68 -6.67 29.35 -6.65
N GLY A 69 -7.36 29.68 -5.56
CA GLY A 69 -8.75 29.25 -5.35
C GLY A 69 -8.93 27.80 -4.86
N VAL A 70 -7.86 27.04 -4.65
CA VAL A 70 -7.97 25.69 -4.05
C VAL A 70 -8.42 25.81 -2.58
N PRO A 71 -9.52 25.16 -2.15
CA PRO A 71 -10.03 25.32 -0.80
C PRO A 71 -9.08 24.71 0.23
N PHE A 72 -8.90 25.39 1.35
CA PHE A 72 -8.08 24.90 2.47
C PHE A 72 -8.86 23.92 3.34
N ARG A 73 -8.20 22.83 3.75
CA ARG A 73 -8.66 21.92 4.81
C ARG A 73 -7.63 21.86 5.93
N TYR A 74 -8.04 22.27 7.13
CA TYR A 74 -7.19 22.31 8.32
C TYR A 74 -7.46 21.12 9.21
N PHE A 75 -6.39 20.43 9.58
CA PHE A 75 -6.46 19.25 10.43
C PHE A 75 -5.78 19.53 11.77
N ARG A 76 -6.48 19.22 12.85
CA ARG A 76 -6.04 19.40 14.25
C ARG A 76 -6.48 18.21 15.10
N PRO A 77 -5.83 17.92 16.23
CA PRO A 77 -6.29 16.86 17.14
C PRO A 77 -7.74 17.09 17.57
N ASP A 78 -8.48 16.00 17.75
CA ASP A 78 -9.90 16.01 18.17
C ASP A 78 -10.11 16.50 19.61
N PHE A 79 -9.01 16.61 20.37
CA PHE A 79 -8.99 17.10 21.74
C PHE A 79 -8.18 18.39 21.85
N GLN A 80 -8.66 19.29 22.71
CA GLN A 80 -8.04 20.60 22.94
C GLN A 80 -7.29 20.67 24.28
N ARG A 81 -7.40 19.63 25.11
CA ARG A 81 -6.76 19.55 26.42
C ARG A 81 -5.80 18.37 26.47
N CYS A 82 -4.67 18.56 27.15
CA CYS A 82 -3.66 17.54 27.33
C CYS A 82 -4.25 16.34 28.07
N PRO A 83 -4.18 15.11 27.52
CA PRO A 83 -4.75 13.92 28.14
C PRO A 83 -4.07 13.54 29.46
N LYS A 84 -2.90 14.11 29.77
CA LYS A 84 -2.18 13.82 31.01
C LYS A 84 -2.44 14.81 32.14
N CYS A 85 -2.63 16.09 31.86
CA CYS A 85 -2.71 17.12 32.89
C CYS A 85 -3.88 18.11 32.75
N GLY A 86 -4.72 17.95 31.71
CA GLY A 86 -5.88 18.79 31.46
C GLY A 86 -5.60 20.21 30.96
N ALA A 87 -4.34 20.64 30.91
CA ALA A 87 -3.95 21.95 30.39
C ALA A 87 -4.30 22.10 28.91
N PRO A 88 -4.56 23.33 28.42
CA PRO A 88 -4.86 23.55 27.01
C PRO A 88 -3.68 23.15 26.12
N LEU A 89 -4.00 22.66 24.93
CA LEU A 89 -3.03 22.42 23.87
C LEU A 89 -2.83 23.68 23.03
N GLU A 90 -1.58 23.99 22.72
CA GLU A 90 -1.18 25.14 21.91
C GLU A 90 -0.60 24.67 20.57
N ARG A 91 -0.95 25.38 19.49
CA ARG A 91 -0.35 25.13 18.17
C ARG A 91 1.15 25.39 18.24
N ARG A 92 1.95 24.47 17.72
CA ARG A 92 3.42 24.56 17.71
C ARG A 92 4.04 24.48 16.33
N ALA A 93 3.45 23.70 15.42
CA ALA A 93 4.01 23.51 14.10
C ALA A 93 2.94 23.25 13.04
N THR A 94 3.29 23.49 11.79
CA THR A 94 2.64 22.85 10.64
C THR A 94 3.39 21.57 10.34
N VAL A 95 2.70 20.43 10.35
CA VAL A 95 3.28 19.09 10.20
C VAL A 95 3.22 18.62 8.75
N GLN A 96 2.17 19.01 8.04
CA GLN A 96 2.02 18.78 6.61
C GLN A 96 1.38 20.00 5.97
N ASP A 97 1.87 20.35 4.79
CA ASP A 97 1.43 21.48 4.00
C ASP A 97 1.58 21.10 2.53
N LYS A 98 0.47 20.75 1.87
CA LYS A 98 0.47 20.33 0.46
C LYS A 98 -0.89 20.49 -0.17
N VAL A 99 -0.92 20.67 -1.49
CA VAL A 99 -2.14 20.46 -2.28
C VAL A 99 -2.31 18.96 -2.50
N LEU A 100 -3.48 18.46 -2.12
CA LEU A 100 -3.86 17.07 -2.33
C LEU A 100 -4.85 16.97 -3.48
N ILE A 101 -4.59 16.02 -4.37
CA ILE A 101 -5.40 15.69 -5.54
C ILE A 101 -6.16 14.39 -5.26
N THR A 102 -7.48 14.47 -5.26
CA THR A 102 -8.45 13.37 -5.08
C THR A 102 -9.32 13.25 -6.33
N LEU A 103 -10.10 12.18 -6.44
CA LEU A 103 -11.08 11.97 -7.49
C LEU A 103 -12.23 12.98 -7.39
N GLU A 104 -12.53 13.49 -6.20
CA GLU A 104 -13.52 14.53 -5.96
C GLU A 104 -12.97 15.95 -6.22
N GLY A 105 -11.68 16.08 -6.49
CA GLY A 105 -11.02 17.36 -6.80
C GLY A 105 -9.80 17.64 -5.93
N ARG A 106 -9.41 18.92 -5.87
CA ARG A 106 -8.18 19.38 -5.20
C ARG A 106 -8.50 20.20 -3.97
N PHE A 107 -7.72 20.03 -2.90
CA PHE A 107 -7.77 20.91 -1.73
C PHE A 107 -6.37 21.07 -1.11
N HIS A 108 -6.15 22.19 -0.43
CA HIS A 108 -4.90 22.48 0.27
C HIS A 108 -4.98 21.92 1.69
N LEU A 109 -4.25 20.82 1.92
CA LEU A 109 -4.16 20.15 3.20
C LEU A 109 -3.13 20.85 4.09
N ILE A 110 -3.58 21.31 5.27
CA ILE A 110 -2.70 21.82 6.32
C ILE A 110 -2.93 21.04 7.62
N SER A 111 -1.97 20.19 7.97
CA SER A 111 -1.96 19.46 9.24
C SER A 111 -1.20 20.25 10.30
N ARG A 112 -1.84 20.50 11.44
CA ARG A 112 -1.27 21.29 12.55
C ARG A 112 -0.92 20.40 13.73
N GLY A 113 0.26 20.62 14.28
CA GLY A 113 0.76 19.95 15.47
C GLY A 113 0.60 20.83 16.71
N TYR A 114 0.15 20.22 17.80
CA TYR A 114 -0.12 20.88 19.07
C TYR A 114 0.68 20.24 20.20
N GLN A 115 1.06 21.03 21.22
CA GLN A 115 1.74 20.53 22.41
C GLN A 115 1.06 21.05 23.67
N CYS A 116 1.29 20.38 24.80
CA CYS A 116 0.81 20.83 26.09
C CYS A 116 1.46 22.16 26.49
N SER A 117 0.66 23.17 26.87
CA SER A 117 1.17 24.49 27.30
C SER A 117 2.01 24.43 28.58
N ARG A 118 1.73 23.46 29.47
CA ARG A 118 2.49 23.27 30.71
C ARG A 118 3.86 22.63 30.45
N ARG A 119 4.93 23.43 30.62
CA ARG A 119 6.33 23.00 30.43
C ARG A 119 6.74 21.79 31.29
N ARG A 120 6.24 21.70 32.53
CA ARG A 120 6.53 20.59 33.47
C ARG A 120 5.71 19.32 33.21
N CYS A 121 4.76 19.32 32.25
CA CYS A 121 4.01 18.12 31.91
C CYS A 121 4.90 17.13 31.15
N PRO A 122 4.80 15.80 31.39
CA PRO A 122 5.48 14.80 30.57
C PRO A 122 5.17 14.91 29.06
N ASN A 123 3.99 15.43 28.72
CA ASN A 123 3.56 15.67 27.34
C ASN A 123 3.97 17.04 26.78
N SER A 124 4.83 17.82 27.46
CA SER A 124 5.25 19.13 26.98
C SER A 124 6.04 19.08 25.68
N ARG A 125 6.71 17.95 25.40
CA ARG A 125 7.45 17.70 24.15
C ARG A 125 6.68 16.83 23.15
N ALA A 126 5.56 16.23 23.56
CA ALA A 126 4.76 15.38 22.69
C ALA A 126 3.95 16.23 21.71
N LEU A 127 4.11 15.96 20.40
CA LEU A 127 3.34 16.62 19.36
C LEU A 127 2.06 15.82 19.06
N PHE A 128 0.92 16.40 19.38
CA PHE A 128 -0.39 15.87 19.03
C PHE A 128 -0.80 16.36 17.64
N VAL A 129 -1.21 15.43 16.77
CA VAL A 129 -1.64 15.70 15.39
C VAL A 129 -2.95 14.96 15.12
N SER A 130 -3.73 15.45 14.16
CA SER A 130 -4.86 14.67 13.62
C SER A 130 -4.32 13.44 12.87
N PRO A 131 -4.95 12.26 13.02
CA PRO A 131 -4.64 11.10 12.19
C PRO A 131 -5.20 11.21 10.76
N GLU A 132 -6.19 12.06 10.51
CA GLU A 132 -6.92 12.13 9.24
C GLU A 132 -6.02 12.42 8.03
N PRO A 133 -5.05 13.36 8.06
CA PRO A 133 -4.13 13.58 6.95
C PRO A 133 -3.38 12.33 6.48
N ALA A 134 -2.98 11.48 7.42
CA ALA A 134 -2.26 10.25 7.12
C ALA A 134 -3.15 9.18 6.47
N ARG A 135 -4.47 9.30 6.62
CA ARG A 135 -5.47 8.43 5.97
C ARG A 135 -5.85 8.88 4.57
N LEU A 136 -5.50 10.11 4.20
CA LEU A 136 -5.84 10.67 2.90
C LEU A 136 -4.80 10.36 1.83
N SER A 137 -3.52 10.24 2.19
CA SER A 137 -2.44 10.06 1.21
C SER A 137 -1.13 9.59 1.84
N LEU A 138 -0.26 9.03 1.00
CA LEU A 138 1.13 8.78 1.39
C LEU A 138 1.89 10.09 1.64
N LYS A 139 2.87 10.00 2.55
CA LYS A 139 3.83 11.08 2.77
C LYS A 139 4.63 11.30 1.47
N GLY A 140 4.89 12.57 1.15
CA GLY A 140 5.58 12.96 -0.09
C GLY A 140 4.73 12.94 -1.37
N LEU A 141 3.58 12.25 -1.39
CA LEU A 141 2.69 12.22 -2.56
C LEU A 141 1.67 13.36 -2.52
N SER A 142 1.41 13.97 -3.68
CA SER A 142 0.34 14.97 -3.85
C SER A 142 -1.00 14.34 -4.27
N PHE A 143 -1.09 13.01 -4.33
CA PHE A 143 -2.29 12.28 -4.71
C PHE A 143 -2.86 11.53 -3.52
N GLY A 144 -4.19 11.51 -3.44
CA GLY A 144 -4.93 10.74 -2.45
C GLY A 144 -4.86 9.24 -2.70
N PHE A 145 -5.16 8.44 -1.67
CA PHE A 145 -5.25 6.99 -1.81
C PHE A 145 -6.32 6.55 -2.80
N ASP A 146 -7.41 7.31 -2.90
CA ASP A 146 -8.50 7.11 -3.86
C ASP A 146 -7.99 7.14 -5.32
N VAL A 147 -7.17 8.13 -5.68
CA VAL A 147 -6.54 8.23 -7.01
C VAL A 147 -5.53 7.10 -7.21
N LEU A 148 -4.68 6.85 -6.21
CA LEU A 148 -3.66 5.81 -6.26
C LEU A 148 -4.25 4.42 -6.47
N VAL A 149 -5.28 4.06 -5.68
CA VAL A 149 -5.97 2.78 -5.76
C VAL A 149 -6.75 2.66 -7.06
N GLN A 150 -7.42 3.73 -7.53
CA GLN A 150 -8.13 3.69 -8.80
C GLN A 150 -7.20 3.44 -9.99
N ILE A 151 -6.05 4.11 -10.04
CA ILE A 151 -5.04 3.89 -11.09
C ILE A 151 -4.50 2.46 -11.00
N GLY A 152 -4.19 1.98 -9.79
CA GLY A 152 -3.76 0.60 -9.58
C GLY A 152 -4.78 -0.43 -10.07
N TRP A 153 -6.06 -0.23 -9.73
CA TRP A 153 -7.15 -1.10 -10.18
C TRP A 153 -7.27 -1.15 -11.71
N TRP A 154 -7.35 0.03 -12.35
CA TRP A 154 -7.41 0.09 -13.82
C TRP A 154 -6.20 -0.57 -14.46
N ARG A 155 -5.01 -0.39 -13.88
CA ARG A 155 -3.78 -0.91 -14.44
C ARG A 155 -3.67 -2.44 -14.33
N PHE A 156 -4.00 -3.00 -13.17
CA PHE A 156 -3.67 -4.41 -12.85
C PHE A 156 -4.86 -5.36 -12.88
N TRP A 157 -6.10 -4.86 -12.74
CA TRP A 157 -7.32 -5.68 -12.81
C TRP A 157 -8.10 -5.48 -14.11
N GLU A 158 -8.14 -4.25 -14.64
CA GLU A 158 -8.78 -3.98 -15.94
C GLU A 158 -7.79 -3.96 -17.11
N HIS A 159 -6.51 -4.23 -16.85
CA HIS A 159 -5.45 -4.28 -17.87
C HIS A 159 -5.34 -3.04 -18.75
N ARG A 160 -5.75 -1.86 -18.25
CA ARG A 160 -5.70 -0.61 -19.00
C ARG A 160 -4.26 -0.16 -19.25
N THR A 161 -3.99 0.31 -20.45
CA THR A 161 -2.76 1.00 -20.82
C THR A 161 -2.63 2.33 -20.08
N LEU A 162 -1.42 2.87 -19.99
CA LEU A 162 -1.19 4.18 -19.34
C LEU A 162 -1.97 5.31 -20.05
N ASP A 163 -2.13 5.20 -21.37
CA ASP A 163 -2.77 6.22 -22.19
C ASP A 163 -4.30 6.14 -22.06
N GLU A 164 -4.88 4.93 -21.98
CA GLU A 164 -6.29 4.76 -21.61
C GLU A 164 -6.60 5.32 -20.22
N ILE A 165 -5.73 5.05 -19.23
CA ILE A 165 -5.89 5.62 -17.88
C ILE A 165 -5.82 7.15 -17.93
N ALA A 166 -4.89 7.73 -18.71
CA ALA A 166 -4.79 9.17 -18.87
C ALA A 166 -6.07 9.78 -19.48
N LEU A 167 -6.68 9.10 -20.47
CA LEU A 167 -7.95 9.51 -21.07
C LEU A 167 -9.10 9.44 -20.06
N LEU A 168 -9.21 8.36 -19.29
CA LEU A 168 -10.23 8.22 -18.23
C LEU A 168 -10.11 9.31 -17.16
N LEU A 169 -8.89 9.63 -16.75
CA LEU A 169 -8.61 10.70 -15.79
C LEU A 169 -8.92 12.08 -16.36
N LYS A 170 -8.60 12.32 -17.64
CA LYS A 170 -8.98 13.55 -18.35
C LYS A 170 -10.50 13.72 -18.42
N ALA A 171 -11.24 12.65 -18.72
CA ALA A 171 -12.71 12.66 -18.71
C ALA A 171 -13.29 12.99 -17.33
N LYS A 172 -12.58 12.62 -16.25
CA LYS A 172 -12.89 13.00 -14.86
C LYS A 172 -12.35 14.37 -14.44
N ARG A 173 -11.91 15.21 -15.39
CA ARG A 173 -11.33 16.55 -15.15
C ARG A 173 -10.10 16.54 -14.23
N LEU A 174 -9.36 15.42 -14.23
CA LEU A 174 -8.17 15.21 -13.43
C LEU A 174 -6.99 14.84 -14.33
N PRO A 175 -6.49 15.75 -15.20
CA PRO A 175 -5.38 15.41 -16.08
C PRO A 175 -4.12 15.08 -15.27
N ILE A 176 -3.68 13.81 -15.34
CA ILE A 176 -2.45 13.32 -14.72
C ILE A 176 -1.53 12.87 -15.86
N SER A 177 -0.26 13.29 -15.80
CA SER A 177 0.71 12.91 -16.82
C SER A 177 0.97 11.41 -16.81
N ARG A 178 1.28 10.84 -17.98
CA ARG A 178 1.67 9.44 -18.14
C ARG A 178 2.75 9.01 -17.16
N ARG A 179 3.75 9.87 -16.90
CA ARG A 179 4.82 9.63 -15.91
C ARG A 179 4.27 9.48 -14.49
N HIS A 180 3.34 10.34 -14.07
CA HIS A 180 2.73 10.22 -12.75
C HIS A 180 1.85 8.97 -12.65
N ILE A 181 1.11 8.58 -13.70
CA ILE A 181 0.33 7.34 -13.71
C ILE A 181 1.26 6.12 -13.51
N LEU A 182 2.41 6.10 -14.19
CA LEU A 182 3.41 5.04 -14.02
C LEU A 182 3.97 4.99 -12.59
N ASN A 183 4.31 6.15 -12.02
CA ASN A 183 4.79 6.23 -10.64
C ASN A 183 3.74 5.74 -9.64
N LEU A 184 2.49 6.21 -9.77
CA LEU A 184 1.38 5.79 -8.92
C LEU A 184 1.08 4.29 -9.06
N SER A 185 1.21 3.73 -10.26
CA SER A 185 1.10 2.27 -10.45
C SER A 185 2.18 1.52 -9.68
N SER A 186 3.41 2.05 -9.65
CA SER A 186 4.53 1.47 -8.90
C SER A 186 4.33 1.60 -7.38
N ASP A 187 3.87 2.76 -6.91
CA ASP A 187 3.53 3.02 -5.52
C ASP A 187 2.40 2.09 -5.04
N PHE A 188 1.40 1.85 -5.89
CA PHE A 188 0.32 0.92 -5.61
C PHE A 188 0.83 -0.52 -5.44
N LEU A 189 1.70 -1.02 -6.33
CA LEU A 189 2.33 -2.33 -6.15
C LEU A 189 3.18 -2.41 -4.88
N ALA A 190 3.91 -1.35 -4.55
CA ALA A 190 4.68 -1.28 -3.32
C ALA A 190 3.78 -1.37 -2.08
N LEU A 191 2.62 -0.70 -2.09
CA LEU A 191 1.62 -0.82 -1.04
C LEU A 191 1.02 -2.21 -0.95
N LEU A 192 0.71 -2.86 -2.08
CA LEU A 192 0.22 -4.24 -2.08
C LEU A 192 1.23 -5.17 -1.42
N ARG A 193 2.51 -5.09 -1.82
CA ARG A 193 3.59 -5.90 -1.24
C ARG A 193 3.73 -5.64 0.25
N ALA A 194 3.71 -4.38 0.64
CA ALA A 194 3.89 -3.99 2.03
C ALA A 194 2.69 -4.43 2.89
N ALA A 195 1.46 -4.46 2.36
CA ALA A 195 0.28 -4.94 3.08
C ALA A 195 0.24 -6.48 3.28
N GLN A 196 1.07 -7.26 2.58
CA GLN A 196 1.01 -8.73 2.61
C GLN A 196 1.10 -9.35 4.03
N PRO A 197 2.06 -8.98 4.90
CA PRO A 197 2.16 -9.57 6.23
C PRO A 197 0.89 -9.38 7.06
N ALA A 198 0.22 -8.25 6.88
CA ALA A 198 -1.02 -7.99 7.58
C ALA A 198 -2.23 -8.76 7.04
N LYS A 199 -2.28 -9.03 5.73
CA LYS A 199 -3.31 -9.91 5.16
C LYS A 199 -3.19 -11.33 5.72
N ILE A 200 -1.95 -11.81 5.88
CA ILE A 200 -1.65 -13.10 6.53
C ILE A 200 -2.08 -13.05 8.01
N GLU A 201 -1.69 -12.00 8.73
CA GLU A 201 -2.05 -11.82 10.15
C GLU A 201 -3.56 -11.79 10.38
N ALA A 202 -4.32 -11.11 9.50
CA ALA A 202 -5.78 -11.04 9.58
C ALA A 202 -6.45 -12.43 9.48
N ARG A 203 -5.75 -13.43 8.92
CA ARG A 203 -6.21 -14.82 8.80
C ARG A 203 -5.53 -15.76 9.80
N ARG A 204 -4.74 -15.25 10.76
CA ARG A 204 -4.00 -16.05 11.76
C ARG A 204 -4.86 -17.10 12.45
N ALA A 205 -6.05 -16.73 12.95
CA ALA A 205 -6.92 -17.67 13.66
C ALA A 205 -7.41 -18.83 12.76
N TYR A 206 -7.63 -18.55 11.47
CA TYR A 206 -7.96 -19.59 10.49
C TYR A 206 -6.75 -20.52 10.28
N PHE A 207 -5.57 -19.96 10.02
CA PHE A 207 -4.35 -20.75 9.79
C PHE A 207 -3.90 -21.56 11.01
N GLN A 208 -4.14 -21.07 12.23
CA GLN A 208 -3.88 -21.83 13.47
C GLN A 208 -4.75 -23.09 13.56
N ARG A 209 -6.03 -23.02 13.16
CA ARG A 209 -6.95 -24.17 13.20
C ARG A 209 -6.74 -25.12 12.03
N HIS A 210 -6.66 -24.58 10.82
CA HIS A 210 -6.74 -25.37 9.60
C HIS A 210 -5.37 -25.73 9.01
N GLY A 211 -4.32 -25.01 9.40
CA GLY A 211 -3.01 -25.05 8.73
C GLY A 211 -3.00 -24.27 7.42
N LEU A 212 -1.85 -24.25 6.75
CA LEU A 212 -1.66 -23.72 5.40
C LEU A 212 -1.70 -24.86 4.38
N VAL A 213 -2.46 -24.70 3.31
CA VAL A 213 -2.38 -25.56 2.11
C VAL A 213 -1.61 -24.78 1.05
N LEU A 214 -0.40 -25.22 0.72
CA LEU A 214 0.48 -24.45 -0.16
C LEU A 214 0.32 -24.84 -1.63
N MET A 215 0.28 -23.84 -2.50
CA MET A 215 0.45 -23.95 -3.94
C MET A 215 1.68 -23.15 -4.34
N LEU A 216 2.56 -23.73 -5.17
CA LEU A 216 3.70 -23.05 -5.76
C LEU A 216 3.48 -23.00 -7.28
N ASP A 217 3.55 -21.80 -7.82
CA ASP A 217 3.47 -21.54 -9.26
C ASP A 217 4.74 -20.84 -9.73
N GLY A 218 5.16 -21.14 -10.94
CA GLY A 218 6.32 -20.56 -11.60
C GLY A 218 5.92 -20.03 -12.97
N MET A 219 6.07 -18.72 -13.17
CA MET A 219 5.76 -18.05 -14.42
C MET A 219 7.05 -17.63 -15.11
N GLU A 220 7.27 -18.18 -16.30
CA GLU A 220 8.36 -17.77 -17.18
C GLU A 220 8.04 -16.40 -17.79
N PRO A 221 9.03 -15.49 -17.86
CA PRO A 221 8.82 -14.20 -18.50
C PRO A 221 8.81 -14.36 -20.02
N GLU A 222 8.09 -13.49 -20.71
CA GLU A 222 8.17 -13.41 -22.19
C GLU A 222 9.57 -12.99 -22.65
N GLN A 223 10.30 -12.22 -21.84
CA GLN A 223 11.68 -11.80 -22.08
C GLN A 223 12.50 -11.79 -20.78
N GLY A 224 13.72 -12.34 -20.85
CA GLY A 224 14.67 -12.41 -19.74
C GLY A 224 14.81 -13.80 -19.12
N ASN A 225 15.75 -13.94 -18.17
CA ASN A 225 16.14 -15.25 -17.60
C ASN A 225 15.65 -15.43 -16.16
N GLN A 226 14.58 -14.71 -15.78
CA GLN A 226 14.13 -14.57 -14.40
C GLN A 226 12.67 -15.01 -14.29
N MET A 227 12.44 -16.16 -13.65
CA MET A 227 11.12 -16.71 -13.41
C MET A 227 10.48 -16.08 -12.17
N LEU A 228 9.22 -15.67 -12.28
CA LEU A 228 8.43 -15.25 -11.11
C LEU A 228 7.86 -16.49 -10.44
N PHE A 229 8.24 -16.73 -9.19
CA PHE A 229 7.61 -17.77 -8.37
C PHE A 229 6.64 -17.16 -7.38
N ILE A 230 5.48 -17.80 -7.23
CA ILE A 230 4.43 -17.39 -6.31
C ILE A 230 4.06 -18.57 -5.43
N VAL A 231 4.18 -18.41 -4.11
CA VAL A 231 3.63 -19.32 -3.12
C VAL A 231 2.33 -18.74 -2.58
N ARG A 232 1.24 -19.51 -2.67
CA ARG A 232 -0.09 -19.12 -2.18
C ARG A 232 -0.62 -20.12 -1.18
N GLU A 233 -1.50 -19.64 -0.30
CA GLU A 233 -2.45 -20.50 0.42
C GLU A 233 -3.64 -20.77 -0.51
N ALA A 234 -3.90 -22.04 -0.78
CA ALA A 234 -4.78 -22.48 -1.85
C ALA A 234 -6.27 -22.24 -1.58
N ASN A 235 -6.72 -22.33 -0.32
CA ASN A 235 -8.16 -22.24 -0.01
C ASN A 235 -8.68 -20.80 -0.03
N LEU A 236 -7.82 -19.84 0.31
CA LEU A 236 -8.16 -18.42 0.40
C LEU A 236 -7.58 -17.59 -0.75
N ASP A 237 -6.90 -18.23 -1.72
CA ASP A 237 -6.09 -17.58 -2.77
C ASP A 237 -5.22 -16.44 -2.22
N LEU A 238 -4.56 -16.70 -1.08
CA LEU A 238 -3.73 -15.71 -0.42
C LEU A 238 -2.27 -15.90 -0.79
N THR A 239 -1.68 -14.94 -1.50
CA THR A 239 -0.22 -14.94 -1.75
C THR A 239 0.55 -14.81 -0.44
N LEU A 240 1.43 -15.77 -0.16
CA LEU A 240 2.31 -15.79 1.01
C LEU A 240 3.70 -15.24 0.67
N VAL A 241 4.24 -15.64 -0.49
CA VAL A 241 5.53 -15.20 -1.01
C VAL A 241 5.43 -15.04 -2.52
N ALA A 242 6.07 -14.01 -3.06
CA ALA A 242 6.27 -13.85 -4.49
C ALA A 242 7.68 -13.29 -4.73
N GLU A 243 8.55 -14.05 -5.37
CA GLU A 243 9.94 -13.65 -5.62
C GLU A 243 10.38 -14.09 -7.03
N THR A 244 11.26 -13.29 -7.61
CA THR A 244 11.84 -13.56 -8.91
C THR A 244 13.16 -14.31 -8.75
N LEU A 245 13.27 -15.50 -9.32
CA LEU A 245 14.45 -16.36 -9.25
C LEU A 245 15.05 -16.59 -10.63
N TYR A 246 16.37 -16.63 -10.73
CA TYR A 246 17.09 -16.95 -11.97
C TYR A 246 17.11 -18.44 -12.33
N SER A 247 16.64 -19.31 -11.42
CA SER A 247 16.71 -20.76 -11.59
C SER A 247 15.67 -21.47 -10.72
N SER A 248 15.12 -22.58 -11.22
CA SER A 248 14.17 -23.46 -10.53
C SER A 248 14.84 -24.51 -9.63
N ARG A 249 16.12 -24.31 -9.26
CA ARG A 249 16.82 -25.24 -8.37
C ARG A 249 16.13 -25.35 -7.01
N ALA A 250 16.04 -26.59 -6.53
CA ALA A 250 15.38 -26.93 -5.27
C ALA A 250 15.92 -26.17 -4.05
N ASP A 251 17.24 -25.92 -3.98
CA ASP A 251 17.87 -25.20 -2.88
C ASP A 251 17.45 -23.72 -2.83
N LEU A 252 17.34 -23.07 -4.00
CA LEU A 252 16.87 -21.69 -4.12
C LEU A 252 15.39 -21.58 -3.76
N ILE A 253 14.56 -22.48 -4.29
CA ILE A 253 13.13 -22.55 -3.97
C ILE A 253 12.94 -22.75 -2.46
N SER A 254 13.65 -23.70 -1.86
CA SER A 254 13.56 -23.94 -0.41
C SER A 254 13.93 -22.69 0.39
N ARG A 255 15.09 -22.08 0.11
CA ARG A 255 15.61 -20.96 0.92
C ARG A 255 14.83 -19.67 0.73
N GLN A 256 14.45 -19.33 -0.50
CA GLN A 256 13.86 -18.02 -0.82
C GLN A 256 12.33 -18.04 -0.77
N LEU A 257 11.69 -19.19 -0.94
CA LEU A 257 10.23 -19.28 -1.00
C LEU A 257 9.65 -20.03 0.20
N LEU A 258 10.20 -21.21 0.54
CA LEU A 258 9.56 -22.10 1.54
C LEU A 258 9.98 -21.80 2.99
N GLU A 259 11.25 -21.46 3.25
CA GLU A 259 11.70 -21.06 4.60
C GLU A 259 10.99 -19.80 5.13
N PRO A 260 10.75 -18.74 4.34
CA PRO A 260 9.93 -17.61 4.79
C PRO A 260 8.50 -18.01 5.17
N VAL A 261 7.89 -18.95 4.45
CA VAL A 261 6.56 -19.47 4.80
C VAL A 261 6.60 -20.27 6.10
N LYS A 262 7.64 -21.10 6.29
CA LYS A 262 7.85 -21.83 7.54
C LYS A 262 8.03 -20.90 8.74
N ALA A 263 8.72 -19.77 8.55
CA ALA A 263 8.93 -18.76 9.58
C ALA A 263 7.62 -18.08 10.05
N LEU A 264 6.51 -18.23 9.31
CA LEU A 264 5.19 -17.78 9.76
C LEU A 264 4.65 -18.60 10.97
N GLY A 265 5.19 -19.81 11.19
CA GLY A 265 4.88 -20.64 12.36
C GLY A 265 3.52 -21.35 12.28
N PHE A 266 2.93 -21.47 11.09
CA PHE A 266 1.70 -22.24 10.88
C PHE A 266 2.02 -23.68 10.46
N ARG A 267 1.18 -24.63 10.88
CA ARG A 267 1.25 -26.02 10.42
C ARG A 267 0.98 -26.08 8.91
N ILE A 268 1.91 -26.65 8.15
CA ILE A 268 1.78 -26.81 6.70
C ILE A 268 1.13 -28.17 6.41
N ARG A 269 0.16 -28.20 5.50
CA ARG A 269 -0.53 -29.41 5.03
C ARG A 269 -0.23 -29.62 3.56
N ALA A 270 -0.12 -30.88 3.15
CA ALA A 270 -0.08 -31.22 1.74
C ALA A 270 -1.42 -30.81 1.08
N GLY A 271 -1.36 -29.97 0.05
CA GLY A 271 -2.48 -29.69 -0.84
C GLY A 271 -2.56 -30.74 -1.95
N GLY A 272 -3.77 -31.08 -2.38
CA GLY A 272 -3.99 -31.95 -3.53
C GLY A 272 -3.90 -31.18 -4.84
N LEU A 273 -2.95 -31.61 -5.71
CA LEU A 273 -2.74 -31.36 -7.16
C LEU A 273 -2.74 -29.88 -7.63
N ASP A 274 -1.70 -29.37 -8.32
CA ASP A 274 -1.03 -29.92 -9.49
C ASP A 274 0.48 -29.54 -9.55
N GLN A 275 1.30 -30.41 -10.16
CA GLN A 275 2.69 -30.25 -10.65
C GLN A 275 3.78 -29.46 -9.88
N CYS A 276 3.95 -29.67 -8.57
CA CYS A 276 5.22 -29.31 -7.91
C CYS A 276 5.70 -30.39 -6.91
N TRP A 277 6.33 -31.44 -7.43
CA TRP A 277 6.98 -32.50 -6.62
C TRP A 277 7.90 -31.94 -5.52
N LEU A 278 8.51 -30.79 -5.75
CA LEU A 278 9.39 -30.08 -4.81
C LEU A 278 8.69 -29.65 -3.52
N VAL A 279 7.44 -29.17 -3.59
CA VAL A 279 6.68 -28.75 -2.41
C VAL A 279 6.28 -29.98 -1.60
N THR A 280 5.81 -31.04 -2.26
CA THR A 280 5.43 -32.30 -1.62
C THR A 280 6.64 -32.96 -0.94
N LEU A 281 7.78 -33.06 -1.63
CA LEU A 281 9.03 -33.57 -1.06
C LEU A 281 9.50 -32.74 0.13
N TRP A 282 9.42 -31.41 0.05
CA TRP A 282 9.80 -30.52 1.15
C TRP A 282 8.85 -30.63 2.36
N ILE A 283 7.53 -30.74 2.14
CA ILE A 283 6.55 -31.03 3.22
C ILE A 283 6.87 -32.38 3.87
N LEU A 284 7.16 -33.41 3.09
CA LEU A 284 7.51 -34.74 3.61
C LEU A 284 8.83 -34.73 4.41
N GLN A 285 9.81 -33.92 4.01
CA GLN A 285 11.08 -33.77 4.73
C GLN A 285 10.96 -32.93 6.01
N THR A 286 10.07 -31.95 6.04
CA THR A 286 9.87 -31.06 7.19
C THR A 286 8.94 -31.66 8.25
N THR A 287 7.94 -32.44 7.86
CA THR A 287 7.04 -33.15 8.79
C THR A 287 7.69 -34.34 9.49
N LYS A 288 8.74 -34.95 8.91
CA LYS A 288 9.53 -36.02 9.56
C LYS A 288 10.48 -35.54 10.66
N LYS A 289 10.68 -34.22 10.82
CA LYS A 289 11.60 -33.61 11.80
C LYS A 289 10.89 -32.89 12.96
N ALA A 290 9.56 -33.00 13.05
CA ALA A 290 8.74 -32.37 14.09
C ALA A 290 8.18 -33.41 15.06
#